data_AF-A0A7X7R5A4-F1
#
_entry.id   AF-A0A7X7R5A4-F1
#
_cell.length_a   1.000
_cell.length_b   1.000
_cell.length_c   1.000
_cell.angle_alpha   90.00
_cell.angle_beta   90.00
_cell.angle_gamma   90.00
#
_symmetry.space_group_name_H-M   'P 1'
#
loop_
_entity.id
_entity.type
_entity.pdbx_description
1 polymer ?
#
loop_
_entity_poly.entity_id
_entity_poly.type
_entity_poly.pdbx_seq_one_letter_code
_entity_poly.pdbx_strand_id
1 'polypeptide(L)'
;MDCPNCKIPLNDDYHCTACNYNVNDAEWVIIKKVYSPQELIIQSVLEAYGIPVKVLSREVAQLPVSIGPLAEVKIAVPASEADTALQLLEELPDDL
;
A
#
# COMPACT_ATOMS: atom_id res chain seq x y z
N MET A 1 -6.05 12.53 0.28
CA MET A 1 -4.63 12.71 0.60
C MET A 1 -4.13 14.01 -0.01
N ASP A 2 -3.11 14.61 0.58
CA ASP A 2 -2.46 15.79 0.01
C ASP A 2 -1.33 15.38 -0.93
N CYS A 3 -1.12 16.17 -1.98
CA CYS A 3 -0.04 15.95 -2.92
C CYS A 3 1.32 15.98 -2.19
N PRO A 4 2.19 14.98 -2.36
CA PRO A 4 3.49 14.97 -1.69
C PRO A 4 4.37 16.15 -2.11
N ASN A 5 4.17 16.68 -3.32
CA ASN A 5 4.99 17.75 -3.90
C ASN A 5 4.54 19.16 -3.48
N CYS A 6 3.24 19.46 -3.48
CA CYS A 6 2.74 20.82 -3.20
C CYS A 6 1.74 20.92 -2.04
N LYS A 7 1.44 19.80 -1.36
CA LYS A 7 0.57 19.73 -0.18
C LYS A 7 -0.87 20.21 -0.39
N ILE A 8 -1.34 20.17 -1.64
CA ILE A 8 -2.73 20.46 -2.01
C ILE A 8 -3.48 19.13 -2.16
N PRO A 9 -4.76 19.04 -1.75
CA PRO A 9 -5.56 17.83 -1.91
C PRO A 9 -5.57 17.31 -3.35
N LEU A 10 -5.37 15.99 -3.51
CA LEU A 10 -5.54 15.32 -4.80
C LEU A 10 -7.04 15.17 -5.14
N ASN A 11 -7.34 15.03 -6.44
CA ASN A 11 -8.67 14.64 -6.89
C ASN A 11 -8.92 13.12 -6.72
N ASP A 12 -10.11 12.66 -7.12
CA ASP A 12 -10.52 11.25 -7.04
C ASP A 12 -9.64 10.29 -7.87
N ASP A 13 -8.95 10.81 -8.88
CA ASP A 13 -8.01 10.06 -9.74
C ASP A 13 -6.57 10.06 -9.21
N TYR A 14 -6.35 10.54 -7.97
CA TYR A 14 -5.03 10.74 -7.38
C TYR A 14 -4.11 11.65 -8.20
N HIS A 15 -4.71 12.62 -8.89
CA HIS A 15 -4.03 13.65 -9.68
C HIS A 15 -4.07 15.00 -8.96
N CYS A 16 -2.93 15.69 -8.96
CA CYS A 16 -2.78 17.03 -8.42
C CYS A 16 -2.96 18.07 -9.54
N THR A 17 -4.02 18.86 -9.45
CA THR A 17 -4.33 19.90 -10.43
C THR A 17 -3.39 21.10 -10.37
N ALA A 18 -2.65 21.29 -9.27
CA ALA A 18 -1.76 22.44 -9.08
C ALA A 18 -0.34 22.23 -9.63
N CYS A 19 0.23 21.03 -9.48
CA CYS A 19 1.59 20.72 -9.92
C CYS A 19 1.66 19.57 -10.94
N ASN A 20 0.51 19.07 -11.40
CA ASN A 20 0.38 17.98 -12.37
C ASN A 20 1.00 16.64 -11.92
N TYR A 21 1.22 16.47 -10.61
CA TYR A 21 1.66 15.20 -10.04
C TYR A 21 0.55 14.17 -10.11
N ASN A 22 0.88 12.95 -10.55
CA ASN A 22 -0.04 11.82 -10.58
C ASN A 22 0.55 10.68 -9.77
N VAL A 23 -0.16 10.22 -8.73
CA VAL A 23 0.28 9.09 -7.90
C VAL A 23 0.47 7.82 -8.72
N ASN A 24 -0.30 7.64 -9.78
CA ASN A 24 -0.21 6.43 -10.62
C ASN A 24 1.11 6.35 -11.39
N ASP A 25 1.72 7.49 -11.71
CA ASP A 25 3.01 7.59 -12.41
C ASP A 25 4.21 7.57 -11.45
N ALA A 26 3.96 7.56 -10.13
CA ALA A 26 5.01 7.48 -9.14
C ALA A 26 5.72 6.13 -9.15
N GLU A 27 6.95 6.09 -8.66
CA GLU A 27 7.62 4.83 -8.34
C GLU A 27 6.93 4.17 -7.15
N TRP A 28 6.62 2.87 -7.25
CA TRP A 28 5.98 2.09 -6.20
C TRP A 28 6.99 1.12 -5.60
N VAL A 29 7.15 1.16 -4.28
CA VAL A 29 8.10 0.32 -3.54
C VAL A 29 7.37 -0.60 -2.58
N ILE A 30 7.88 -1.83 -2.43
CA ILE A 30 7.32 -2.81 -1.50
C ILE A 30 7.85 -2.49 -0.10
N ILE A 31 6.95 -2.24 0.84
CA ILE A 31 7.29 -1.91 2.23
C ILE A 31 7.13 -3.10 3.18
N LYS A 32 6.23 -4.04 2.88
CA LYS A 32 5.99 -5.22 3.73
C LYS A 32 5.54 -6.42 2.91
N LYS A 33 5.92 -7.61 3.37
CA LYS A 33 5.37 -8.89 2.92
C LYS A 33 4.59 -9.47 4.08
N VAL A 34 3.35 -9.86 3.82
CA VAL A 34 2.45 -10.42 4.82
C VAL A 34 1.73 -11.62 4.26
N TYR A 35 0.96 -12.30 5.10
CA TYR A 35 0.13 -13.41 4.68
C TYR A 35 -1.34 -13.04 4.82
N SER A 36 -2.19 -13.55 3.92
CA SER A 36 -3.62 -13.28 4.03
C SER A 36 -4.22 -13.83 5.33
N PRO A 37 -5.07 -13.06 6.07
CA PRO A 37 -5.70 -11.78 5.70
C PRO A 37 -5.05 -10.51 6.31
N GLN A 38 -3.79 -10.56 6.73
CA GLN A 38 -3.11 -9.45 7.44
C GLN A 38 -3.01 -8.17 6.59
N GLU A 39 -2.95 -8.29 5.26
CA GLU A 39 -2.93 -7.19 4.30
C GLU A 39 -4.12 -6.26 4.46
N LEU A 40 -5.29 -6.77 4.86
CA LEU A 40 -6.51 -5.97 4.99
C LEU A 40 -6.38 -4.92 6.09
N ILE A 41 -5.75 -5.28 7.21
CA ILE A 41 -5.55 -4.39 8.35
C ILE A 41 -4.54 -3.31 7.95
N ILE A 42 -3.42 -3.71 7.35
CA ILE A 42 -2.38 -2.78 6.92
C ILE A 42 -2.91 -1.82 5.85
N GLN A 43 -3.64 -2.32 4.86
CA GLN A 43 -4.27 -1.48 3.84
C GLN A 43 -5.19 -0.45 4.48
N SER A 44 -6.09 -0.88 5.37
CA SER A 44 -7.05 0.00 6.03
C SER A 44 -6.37 1.10 6.85
N VAL A 45 -5.29 0.76 7.56
CA VAL A 45 -4.52 1.75 8.35
C VAL A 45 -3.86 2.77 7.42
N LEU A 46 -3.11 2.33 6.43
CA LEU A 46 -2.41 3.24 5.52
C LEU A 46 -3.38 4.14 4.74
N GLU A 47 -4.49 3.59 4.25
CA GLU A 47 -5.53 4.37 3.57
C GLU A 47 -6.20 5.40 4.50
N ALA A 48 -6.42 5.07 5.78
CA ALA A 48 -6.97 6.02 6.76
C ALA A 48 -6.03 7.21 7.03
N TYR A 49 -4.71 7.01 6.91
CA TYR A 49 -3.71 8.08 6.94
C TYR A 49 -3.52 8.77 5.58
N GLY A 50 -4.29 8.39 4.57
CA GLY A 50 -4.22 8.97 3.22
C GLY A 50 -3.04 8.47 2.40
N ILE A 51 -2.43 7.34 2.76
CA ILE A 51 -1.33 6.74 2.00
C ILE A 51 -1.93 5.75 0.98
N PRO A 52 -1.66 5.92 -0.33
CA PRO A 52 -2.10 4.98 -1.36
C PRO A 52 -1.42 3.62 -1.20
N VAL A 53 -2.20 2.54 -1.33
CA VAL A 53 -1.70 1.18 -1.19
C VAL A 53 -2.00 0.35 -2.44
N LYS A 54 -1.00 -0.40 -2.90
CA LYS A 54 -1.16 -1.49 -3.86
C LYS A 54 -0.91 -2.82 -3.16
N VAL A 55 -1.89 -3.70 -3.21
CA VAL A 55 -1.79 -5.08 -2.72
C VAL A 55 -1.46 -5.99 -3.89
N LEU A 56 -0.29 -6.62 -3.85
CA LEU A 56 0.19 -7.53 -4.88
C LEU A 56 0.14 -8.96 -4.33
N SER A 57 -0.94 -9.68 -4.62
CA SER A 57 -1.05 -11.09 -4.32
C SER A 57 -0.35 -11.92 -5.40
N ARG A 58 0.33 -12.99 -5.00
CA ARG A 58 0.64 -14.08 -5.93
C ARG A 58 -0.58 -14.97 -5.98
N GLU A 59 -1.37 -14.88 -7.05
CA GLU A 59 -2.37 -15.91 -7.32
C GLU A 59 -1.63 -17.24 -7.51
N VAL A 60 -1.74 -18.11 -6.50
CA VAL A 60 -1.41 -19.52 -6.70
C VAL A 60 -2.46 -20.01 -7.68
N ALA A 61 -2.02 -20.35 -8.90
CA ALA A 61 -2.88 -20.88 -9.95
C ALA A 61 -3.88 -21.88 -9.35
N GLN A 62 -5.12 -21.84 -9.82
CA GLN A 62 -6.28 -22.65 -9.40
C GLN A 62 -6.09 -24.16 -9.68
N LEU A 63 -4.94 -24.72 -9.35
CA LEU A 63 -4.64 -26.14 -9.32
C LEU A 63 -4.99 -26.64 -7.92
N PRO A 64 -5.79 -27.71 -7.78
CA PRO A 64 -6.39 -28.14 -6.51
C PRO A 64 -5.39 -28.79 -5.52
N VAL A 65 -4.09 -28.50 -5.61
CA VAL A 65 -3.03 -29.29 -4.96
C VAL A 65 -1.91 -28.46 -4.32
N SER A 66 -2.14 -27.19 -3.99
CA SER A 66 -1.16 -26.41 -3.21
C SER A 66 -1.84 -25.48 -2.19
N ILE A 67 -2.81 -26.01 -1.45
CA ILE A 67 -3.40 -25.31 -0.30
C ILE A 67 -2.43 -25.46 0.88
N GLY A 68 -1.44 -24.56 0.94
CA GLY A 68 -0.87 -24.13 2.21
C GLY A 68 -1.71 -22.96 2.75
N PRO A 69 -1.88 -22.78 4.07
CA PRO A 69 -2.93 -21.95 4.65
C PRO A 69 -2.79 -20.43 4.45
N LEU A 70 -1.70 -19.94 3.85
CA LEU A 70 -1.33 -18.52 3.89
C LEU A 70 -0.65 -18.10 2.58
N ALA A 71 -1.38 -17.43 1.69
CA ALA A 71 -0.81 -16.85 0.47
C ALA A 71 0.04 -15.62 0.83
N GLU A 72 1.30 -15.56 0.37
CA GLU A 72 2.16 -14.38 0.55
C GLU A 72 1.62 -13.23 -0.31
N VAL A 73 1.43 -12.08 0.33
CA VAL A 73 0.96 -10.83 -0.24
C VAL A 73 2.02 -9.76 -0.01
N LYS A 74 2.25 -8.93 -1.02
CA LYS A 74 3.18 -7.79 -0.92
C LYS A 74 2.39 -6.50 -0.88
N ILE A 75 2.78 -5.60 0.03
CA ILE A 75 2.18 -4.28 0.19
C ILE A 75 3.15 -3.27 -0.37
N ALA A 76 2.69 -2.47 -1.33
CA ALA A 76 3.45 -1.42 -1.96
C ALA A 76 2.78 -0.06 -1.80
N VAL A 77 3.60 0.98 -1.68
CA VAL A 77 3.18 2.39 -1.58
C VAL A 77 4.03 3.24 -2.52
N PRO A 78 3.62 4.49 -2.86
CA PRO A 78 4.49 5.41 -3.57
C PRO A 78 5.79 5.65 -2.80
N ALA A 79 6.93 5.68 -3.50
CA ALA A 79 8.25 5.84 -2.89
C ALA A 79 8.35 7.08 -1.99
N SER A 80 7.63 8.15 -2.32
CA SER A 80 7.57 9.38 -1.53
C SER A 80 6.93 9.20 -0.14
N GLU A 81 6.13 8.15 0.05
CA GLU A 81 5.40 7.86 1.29
C GLU A 81 5.98 6.65 2.04
N ALA A 82 7.05 6.03 1.53
CA ALA A 82 7.59 4.77 2.06
C ALA A 82 8.04 4.90 3.52
N ASP A 83 8.78 5.96 3.85
CA ASP A 83 9.28 6.19 5.22
C ASP A 83 8.13 6.44 6.20
N THR A 84 7.14 7.24 5.80
CA THR A 84 5.95 7.53 6.62
C THR A 84 5.12 6.26 6.83
N ALA A 85 4.93 5.46 5.77
CA ALA A 85 4.23 4.20 5.87
C ALA A 85 4.95 3.23 6.81
N LEU A 86 6.28 3.08 6.70
CA LEU A 86 7.06 2.21 7.57
C LEU A 86 6.96 2.63 9.05
N GLN A 87 7.06 3.93 9.34
CA GLN A 87 6.89 4.45 10.71
C GLN A 87 5.52 4.12 11.29
N LEU A 88 4.45 4.27 10.51
CA LEU A 88 3.10 3.90 10.95
C LEU A 88 2.97 2.39 11.24
N LEU A 89 3.67 1.55 10.48
CA LEU A 89 3.64 0.10 10.67
C LEU A 89 4.48 -0.37 11.85
N GLU A 90 5.50 0.38 12.26
CA GLU A 90 6.28 0.09 13.48
C GLU A 90 5.46 0.32 14.77
N GLU A 91 4.45 1.18 14.72
CA GLU A 91 3.52 1.39 15.84
C GLU A 91 2.45 0.28 15.95
N LEU A 92 2.33 -0.57 14.93
CA LEU A 92 1.42 -1.71 14.95
C LEU A 92 2.09 -2.90 15.68
N PRO A 93 1.35 -3.64 16.51
CA PRO A 93 1.90 -4.82 17.20
C PRO A 93 2.39 -5.88 16.20
N ASP A 94 3.53 -6.50 16.51
CA ASP A 94 4.18 -7.53 15.67
C ASP A 94 3.32 -8.80 15.46
N ASP A 95 2.29 -8.99 16.29
CA ASP A 95 1.39 -10.15 16.26
C ASP A 95 0.29 -10.05 15.17
N LEU A 96 0.33 -9.01 14.33
CA LEU A 96 -0.59 -8.81 13.21
C LEU A 96 -0.23 -9.66 11.99
#